data_AF-A0A7G5GVQ2-F1
#
_entry.id   AF-A0A7G5GVQ2-F1
#
_cell.length_a   1.000
_cell.length_b   1.000
_cell.length_c   1.000
_cell.angle_alpha   90.00
_cell.angle_beta   90.00
_cell.angle_gamma   90.00
#
_symmetry.space_group_name_H-M   'P 1'
#
loop_
_entity.id
_entity.type
_entity.pdbx_description
1 polymer ?
#
loop_
_entity_poly.entity_id
_entity_poly.type
_entity_poly.pdbx_seq_one_letter_code
_entity_poly.pdbx_strand_id
1 'polypeptide(L)'
;MIITTSIGLNHMDQNDEAIQITNTLDRDRLSELYGEDADYAATMFETFLDDVLPEFNEFNELMQEQRWEEGRQLAHKLRPTLGMVGLSDLETALAQLERLIITKVEPKQVRNYWRLFYNSLLSKKTLIQTEWERLLTTNKL
;
A
#
# COMPACT_ATOMS: atom_id res chain seq x y z
N MET A 1 0.23 20.80 -6.77
CA MET A 1 0.14 20.02 -8.03
C MET A 1 0.39 18.57 -7.66
N ILE A 2 -0.67 17.76 -7.53
CA ILE A 2 -0.54 16.33 -7.24
C ILE A 2 -0.19 15.65 -8.56
N ILE A 3 0.97 15.01 -8.64
CA ILE A 3 1.37 14.24 -9.82
C ILE A 3 0.78 12.84 -9.64
N THR A 4 -0.39 12.60 -10.23
CA THR A 4 -1.00 11.26 -10.28
C THR A 4 -0.37 10.49 -11.44
N THR A 5 0.18 9.31 -11.17
CA THR A 5 0.68 8.42 -12.24
C THR A 5 -0.38 7.35 -12.50
N SER A 6 -1.15 7.53 -13.57
CA SER A 6 -2.04 6.48 -14.09
C SER A 6 -1.20 5.43 -14.81
N ILE A 7 -1.03 4.24 -14.24
CA ILE A 7 -0.41 3.12 -14.95
C ILE A 7 -1.51 2.29 -15.59
N GLY A 8 -1.77 2.54 -16.88
CA GLY A 8 -2.71 1.76 -17.69
C GLY A 8 -2.11 0.42 -18.13
N LEU A 9 -2.88 -0.66 -18.02
CA LEU A 9 -2.56 -1.97 -18.59
C LEU A 9 -3.10 -2.05 -20.03
N ASN A 10 -2.30 -1.74 -21.07
CA ASN A 10 -2.68 -2.09 -22.45
C ASN A 10 -2.55 -3.62 -22.62
N HIS A 11 -3.45 -4.44 -23.20
CA HIS A 11 -4.56 -4.25 -24.14
C HIS A 11 -5.57 -5.43 -23.97
N MET A 12 -6.88 -5.16 -24.21
CA MET A 12 -8.04 -6.09 -24.38
C MET A 12 -8.70 -6.64 -23.08
N ASP A 13 -9.55 -5.85 -22.42
CA ASP A 13 -11.03 -5.87 -22.43
C ASP A 13 -11.56 -4.81 -21.43
N GLN A 14 -12.76 -4.31 -21.66
CA GLN A 14 -13.32 -3.08 -21.10
C GLN A 14 -13.71 -3.18 -19.60
N ASN A 15 -12.77 -2.88 -18.68
CA ASN A 15 -12.98 -2.17 -17.41
C ASN A 15 -11.65 -2.09 -16.62
N ASP A 16 -10.61 -1.54 -17.23
CA ASP A 16 -9.35 -1.28 -16.53
C ASP A 16 -9.57 -0.16 -15.50
N GLU A 17 -9.91 -0.54 -14.26
CA GLU A 17 -9.72 0.37 -13.12
C GLU A 17 -8.22 0.62 -12.98
N ALA A 18 -7.74 1.64 -13.71
CA ALA A 18 -6.36 2.09 -13.62
C ALA A 18 -6.01 2.33 -12.15
N ILE A 19 -4.92 1.72 -11.68
CA ILE A 19 -4.45 1.96 -10.32
C ILE A 19 -4.00 3.41 -10.26
N GLN A 20 -4.70 4.22 -9.47
CA GLN A 20 -4.35 5.62 -9.23
C GLN A 20 -3.39 5.68 -8.04
N ILE A 21 -2.09 5.67 -8.31
CA ILE A 21 -1.07 5.83 -7.28
C ILE A 21 -0.59 7.28 -7.26
N THR A 22 -0.70 7.89 -6.10
CA THR A 22 -0.16 9.21 -5.77
C THR A 22 1.25 9.05 -5.19
N ASN A 23 2.10 10.06 -5.33
CA ASN A 23 3.44 10.05 -4.72
C ASN A 23 3.50 10.82 -3.40
N THR A 24 2.40 10.77 -2.62
CA THR A 24 2.23 11.52 -1.37
C THR A 24 1.60 10.64 -0.31
N LEU A 25 1.78 11.01 0.97
CA LEU A 25 1.01 10.45 2.08
C LEU A 25 -0.26 11.28 2.24
N ASP A 26 -1.35 10.61 2.58
CA ASP A 26 -2.64 11.20 2.89
C ASP A 26 -2.57 11.94 4.24
N ARG A 27 -2.35 13.25 4.17
CA ARG A 27 -2.17 14.11 5.35
C ARG A 27 -3.46 14.28 6.14
N ASP A 28 -4.59 14.34 5.45
CA ASP A 28 -5.89 14.51 6.09
C ASP A 28 -6.19 13.26 6.94
N ARG A 29 -5.99 12.07 6.37
CA ARG A 29 -6.14 10.82 7.12
C ARG A 29 -5.18 10.70 8.31
N LEU A 30 -3.92 11.06 8.14
CA LEU A 30 -2.95 11.04 9.24
C LEU A 30 -3.37 11.99 10.37
N SER A 31 -3.86 13.18 10.03
CA SER A 31 -4.39 14.14 11.00
C SER A 31 -5.65 13.62 11.69
N GLU A 32 -6.52 12.89 11.01
CA GLU A 32 -7.72 12.28 11.59
C GLU A 32 -7.36 11.15 12.58
N LEU A 33 -6.35 10.33 12.24
CA LEU A 33 -5.95 9.19 13.07
C LEU A 33 -5.17 9.61 14.31
N TYR A 34 -4.28 10.59 14.18
CA TYR A 34 -3.29 10.90 15.21
C TYR A 34 -3.41 12.31 15.79
N GLY A 35 -4.07 13.24 15.09
CA GLY A 35 -4.18 14.63 15.53
C GLY A 35 -2.82 15.25 15.80
N GLU A 36 -2.61 15.70 17.04
CA GLU A 36 -1.36 16.31 17.52
C GLU A 36 -0.42 15.29 18.19
N ASP A 37 -0.81 14.01 18.30
CA ASP A 37 -0.02 12.97 18.97
C ASP A 37 1.08 12.41 18.05
N ALA A 38 2.14 13.20 17.88
CA ALA A 38 3.27 12.86 17.02
C ALA A 38 4.06 11.64 17.52
N ASP A 39 4.12 11.38 18.84
CA ASP A 39 4.81 10.22 19.41
C ASP A 39 4.07 8.92 19.09
N TYR A 40 2.75 8.94 19.23
CA TYR A 40 1.93 7.79 18.87
C TYR A 40 1.97 7.54 17.36
N ALA A 41 1.89 8.59 16.53
CA ALA A 41 2.08 8.48 15.08
C ALA A 41 3.45 7.88 14.73
N ALA A 42 4.53 8.36 15.36
CA ALA A 42 5.88 7.83 15.13
C ALA A 42 5.98 6.34 15.47
N THR A 43 5.37 5.91 16.57
CA THR A 43 5.32 4.49 16.96
C THR A 43 4.62 3.65 15.90
N MET A 44 3.49 4.12 15.36
CA MET A 44 2.76 3.39 14.32
C MET A 44 3.53 3.31 13.00
N PHE A 45 4.26 4.38 12.63
CA PHE A 45 5.14 4.37 11.46
C PHE A 45 6.33 3.42 11.64
N GLU A 46 6.93 3.37 12.83
CA GLU A 46 8.01 2.43 13.19
C GLU A 46 7.51 0.99 13.05
N THR A 47 6.39 0.64 13.69
CA THR A 47 5.76 -0.68 13.57
C THR A 47 5.48 -1.04 12.10
N PHE A 48 5.00 -0.08 11.30
CA PHE A 48 4.79 -0.35 9.88
C PHE A 48 6.11 -0.65 9.14
N LEU A 49 7.17 0.13 9.39
CA LEU A 49 8.44 -0.03 8.70
C LEU A 49 9.17 -1.31 9.08
N ASP A 50 9.15 -1.67 10.36
CA ASP A 50 9.96 -2.74 10.92
C ASP A 50 9.24 -4.10 10.92
N ASP A 51 7.93 -4.10 11.19
CA ASP A 51 7.16 -5.34 11.33
C ASP A 51 6.33 -5.63 10.08
N VAL A 52 5.61 -4.63 9.56
CA VAL A 52 4.61 -4.84 8.51
C VAL A 52 5.22 -4.85 7.11
N LEU A 53 6.10 -3.88 6.80
CA LEU A 53 6.66 -3.74 5.46
C LEU A 53 7.41 -5.01 5.01
N PRO A 54 8.16 -5.73 5.88
CA PRO A 54 8.76 -7.02 5.51
C PRO A 54 7.75 -8.12 5.18
N GLU A 55 6.53 -8.12 5.76
CA GLU A 55 5.49 -9.13 5.44
C GLU A 55 5.07 -9.08 3.96
N PHE A 56 5.22 -7.93 3.28
CA PHE A 56 4.95 -7.83 1.85
C PHE A 56 5.94 -8.65 0.99
N ASN A 57 7.08 -9.08 1.53
CA ASN A 57 7.98 -10.00 0.84
C ASN A 57 7.40 -11.42 0.78
N GLU A 58 6.84 -11.91 1.89
CA GLU A 58 6.10 -13.18 1.92
C GLU A 58 4.90 -13.12 0.98
N PHE A 59 4.17 -11.99 0.99
CA PHE A 59 3.07 -11.81 0.05
C PHE A 59 3.55 -11.87 -1.41
N ASN A 60 4.71 -11.28 -1.71
CA ASN A 60 5.27 -11.39 -3.05
C ASN A 60 5.55 -12.84 -3.44
N GLU A 61 6.10 -13.65 -2.53
CA GLU A 61 6.33 -15.08 -2.76
C GLU A 61 5.02 -15.84 -3.05
N LEU A 62 3.99 -15.65 -2.23
CA LEU A 62 2.66 -16.25 -2.44
C LEU A 62 2.07 -15.90 -3.81
N MET A 63 2.26 -14.68 -4.28
CA MET A 63 1.80 -14.24 -5.61
C MET A 63 2.59 -14.88 -6.77
N GLN A 64 3.90 -15.12 -6.59
CA GLN A 64 4.69 -15.83 -7.59
C GLN A 64 4.33 -17.32 -7.65
N GLU A 65 4.08 -17.94 -6.50
CA GLU A 65 3.68 -19.34 -6.36
C GLU A 65 2.21 -19.60 -6.72
N GLN A 66 1.44 -18.55 -7.04
CA GLN A 66 0.02 -18.63 -7.37
C GLN A 66 -0.86 -19.14 -6.22
N ARG A 67 -0.42 -18.92 -4.97
CA ARG A 67 -1.14 -19.27 -3.75
C ARG A 67 -2.19 -18.20 -3.43
N TRP A 68 -3.18 -18.08 -4.30
CA TRP A 68 -4.11 -16.95 -4.32
C TRP A 68 -4.94 -16.79 -3.05
N GLU A 69 -5.42 -17.89 -2.46
CA GLU A 69 -6.23 -17.82 -1.24
C GLU A 69 -5.41 -17.31 -0.06
N GLU A 70 -4.18 -17.77 0.08
CA GLU A 70 -3.27 -17.34 1.15
C GLU A 70 -2.84 -15.90 0.95
N GLY A 71 -2.53 -15.52 -0.30
CA GLY A 71 -2.24 -14.13 -0.63
C GLY A 71 -3.43 -13.21 -0.38
N ARG A 72 -4.67 -13.65 -0.63
CA ARG A 72 -5.89 -12.89 -0.29
C ARG A 72 -6.03 -12.70 1.23
N GLN A 73 -5.76 -13.74 2.02
CA GLN A 73 -5.82 -13.65 3.48
C GLN A 73 -4.76 -12.67 4.00
N LEU A 74 -3.54 -12.75 3.46
CA LEU A 74 -2.47 -11.83 3.81
C LEU A 74 -2.78 -10.38 3.36
N ALA A 75 -3.36 -10.21 2.17
CA ALA A 75 -3.85 -8.91 1.70
C ALA A 75 -4.84 -8.29 2.68
N HIS A 76 -5.83 -9.07 3.13
CA HIS A 76 -6.85 -8.61 4.08
C HIS A 76 -6.25 -8.17 5.41
N LYS A 77 -5.23 -8.90 5.90
CA LYS A 77 -4.48 -8.56 7.12
C LYS A 77 -3.66 -7.28 6.95
N LEU A 78 -2.94 -7.13 5.84
CA LEU A 78 -2.03 -6.02 5.58
C LEU A 78 -2.73 -4.75 5.09
N ARG A 79 -3.93 -4.85 4.51
CA ARG A 79 -4.65 -3.69 3.98
C ARG A 79 -4.82 -2.54 4.98
N PRO A 80 -5.37 -2.74 6.20
CA PRO A 80 -5.58 -1.64 7.13
C PRO A 80 -4.28 -0.95 7.55
N THR A 81 -3.15 -1.64 7.52
CA THR A 81 -1.86 -1.09 7.95
C THR A 81 -1.31 -0.04 6.98
N LEU A 82 -1.64 -0.14 5.69
CA LEU A 82 -1.33 0.88 4.69
C LEU A 82 -2.02 2.19 5.01
N GLY A 83 -3.29 2.13 5.43
CA GLY A 83 -4.06 3.30 5.84
C GLY A 83 -3.49 3.98 7.09
N MET A 84 -2.86 3.22 8.00
CA MET A 84 -2.23 3.77 9.21
C MET A 84 -1.08 4.73 8.88
N VAL A 85 -0.30 4.43 7.84
CA VAL A 85 0.82 5.29 7.41
C VAL A 85 0.44 6.26 6.29
N GLY A 86 -0.85 6.49 6.06
CA GLY A 86 -1.35 7.44 5.07
C GLY A 86 -1.18 6.97 3.61
N LEU A 87 -1.06 5.67 3.37
CA LEU A 87 -1.01 5.07 2.04
C LEU A 87 -2.41 4.68 1.54
N SER A 88 -3.38 5.60 1.61
CA SER A 88 -4.79 5.37 1.29
C SER A 88 -5.02 4.84 -0.15
N ASP A 89 -4.17 5.26 -1.09
CA ASP A 89 -4.21 4.80 -2.47
C ASP A 89 -3.80 3.32 -2.59
N LEU A 90 -2.75 2.92 -1.88
CA LEU A 90 -2.31 1.53 -1.82
C LEU A 90 -3.28 0.68 -1.00
N GLU A 91 -3.87 1.19 0.07
CA GLU A 91 -4.95 0.51 0.80
C GLU A 91 -6.11 0.16 -0.15
N THR A 92 -6.52 1.13 -0.98
CA THR A 92 -7.55 0.92 -2.00
C THR A 92 -7.10 -0.07 -3.07
N ALA A 93 -5.86 0.05 -3.57
CA ALA A 93 -5.32 -0.87 -4.56
C ALA A 93 -5.26 -2.31 -4.03
N LEU A 94 -4.90 -2.51 -2.76
CA LEU A 94 -4.85 -3.83 -2.16
C LEU A 94 -6.26 -4.43 -1.98
N ALA A 95 -7.26 -3.61 -1.67
CA ALA A 95 -8.67 -4.04 -1.68
C ALA A 95 -9.13 -4.49 -3.07
N GLN A 96 -8.66 -3.83 -4.13
CA GLN A 96 -8.98 -4.23 -5.50
C GLN A 96 -8.27 -5.52 -5.90
N LEU A 97 -7.02 -5.72 -5.48
CA LEU A 97 -6.32 -7.00 -5.66
C LEU A 97 -7.08 -8.16 -5.01
N GLU A 98 -7.59 -7.98 -3.78
CA GLU A 98 -8.45 -8.99 -3.13
C GLU A 98 -9.66 -9.35 -4.00
N ARG A 99 -10.32 -8.33 -4.57
CA ARG A 99 -11.48 -8.54 -5.46
C ARG A 99 -11.09 -9.31 -6.72
N LEU A 100 -9.98 -8.95 -7.36
CA LEU A 100 -9.46 -9.65 -8.55
C LEU A 100 -9.20 -11.15 -8.25
N ILE A 101 -8.65 -11.46 -7.08
CA ILE A 101 -8.46 -12.85 -6.65
C ILE A 101 -9.81 -13.57 -6.49
N ILE A 102 -10.81 -12.93 -5.86
CA ILE A 102 -12.14 -13.51 -5.63
C ILE A 102 -12.90 -13.73 -6.94
N THR A 103 -12.84 -12.78 -7.87
CA THR A 103 -13.57 -12.85 -9.15
C THR A 103 -12.95 -13.82 -10.14
N LYS A 104 -11.85 -14.49 -9.77
CA LYS A 104 -11.15 -15.51 -10.56
C LYS A 104 -10.76 -14.99 -11.95
N VAL A 105 -10.33 -13.72 -12.03
CA VAL A 105 -9.73 -13.19 -13.26
C VAL A 105 -8.48 -13.98 -13.64
N GLU A 106 -8.03 -13.83 -14.88
CA GLU A 106 -6.87 -14.57 -15.36
C GLU A 106 -5.65 -14.36 -14.44
N PRO A 107 -4.92 -15.42 -14.06
CA PRO A 107 -3.76 -15.33 -13.17
C PRO A 107 -2.71 -14.29 -13.60
N LYS A 108 -2.59 -14.05 -14.91
CA LYS A 108 -1.70 -13.03 -15.48
C LYS A 108 -2.12 -11.61 -15.06
N GLN A 109 -3.42 -11.32 -15.01
CA GLN A 109 -3.93 -10.02 -14.61
C GLN A 109 -3.66 -9.77 -13.13
N VAL A 110 -3.92 -10.76 -12.26
CA VAL A 110 -3.61 -10.70 -10.81
C VAL A 110 -2.12 -10.40 -10.59
N ARG A 111 -1.23 -11.15 -11.27
CA ARG A 111 0.22 -10.93 -11.17
C ARG A 111 0.66 -9.55 -11.67
N ASN A 112 0.08 -9.08 -12.78
CA ASN A 112 0.39 -7.76 -13.31
C ASN A 112 -0.03 -6.66 -12.32
N TYR A 113 -1.23 -6.78 -11.76
CA TYR A 113 -1.74 -5.87 -10.74
C TYR A 113 -0.84 -5.86 -9.51
N TRP A 114 -0.52 -7.06 -8.98
CA TRP A 114 0.38 -7.22 -7.85
C TRP A 114 1.75 -6.57 -8.09
N ARG A 115 2.37 -6.81 -9.26
CA ARG A 115 3.66 -6.21 -9.60
C ARG A 115 3.62 -4.68 -9.57
N LEU A 116 2.55 -4.07 -10.08
CA LEU A 116 2.37 -2.62 -10.04
C LEU A 116 2.20 -2.11 -8.61
N PHE A 117 1.37 -2.77 -7.82
CA PHE A 117 1.17 -2.48 -6.40
C PHE A 117 2.49 -2.57 -5.62
N TYR A 118 3.20 -3.69 -5.71
CA TYR A 118 4.41 -3.96 -4.94
C TYR A 118 5.53 -2.98 -5.29
N ASN A 119 5.74 -2.67 -6.58
CA ASN A 119 6.70 -1.65 -6.99
C ASN A 119 6.34 -0.26 -6.45
N SER A 120 5.05 0.07 -6.43
CA SER A 120 4.56 1.34 -5.90
C SER A 120 4.82 1.42 -4.38
N LEU A 121 4.52 0.37 -3.63
CA LEU A 121 4.82 0.27 -2.20
C LEU A 121 6.33 0.48 -1.93
N LEU A 122 7.19 -0.25 -2.65
CA LEU A 122 8.63 -0.13 -2.49
C LEU A 122 9.15 1.28 -2.81
N SER A 123 8.61 1.93 -3.84
CA SER A 123 8.99 3.32 -4.17
C SER A 123 8.60 4.33 -3.10
N LYS A 124 7.57 4.03 -2.29
CA LYS A 124 7.12 4.90 -1.19
C LYS A 124 7.89 4.67 0.11
N LYS A 125 8.76 3.66 0.21
CA LYS A 125 9.53 3.38 1.42
C LYS A 125 10.25 4.62 1.95
N THR A 126 10.98 5.34 1.09
CA THR A 126 11.70 6.56 1.48
C THR A 126 10.76 7.67 1.96
N LEU A 127 9.56 7.79 1.37
CA LEU A 127 8.57 8.76 1.79
C LEU A 127 8.06 8.48 3.22
N ILE A 128 7.79 7.21 3.54
CA ILE A 128 7.36 6.78 4.87
C ILE A 128 8.48 6.99 5.89
N GLN A 129 9.72 6.63 5.55
CA GLN A 129 10.90 6.85 6.40
C GLN A 129 11.13 8.33 6.70
N THR A 130 11.03 9.19 5.68
CA THR A 130 11.19 10.64 5.86
C THR A 130 10.11 11.21 6.79
N GLU A 131 8.88 10.72 6.67
CA GLU A 131 7.80 11.18 7.55
C GLU A 131 7.99 10.70 8.99
N TRP A 132 8.40 9.45 9.18
CA TRP A 132 8.75 8.91 10.49
C TRP A 132 9.84 9.74 11.18
N GLU A 133 10.93 10.06 10.48
CA GLU A 133 11.99 10.93 10.99
C GLU A 133 11.48 12.34 11.34
N ARG A 134 10.56 12.90 10.54
CA ARG A 134 9.92 14.19 10.84
C ARG A 134 9.13 14.12 12.15
N LEU A 135 8.36 13.05 12.38
CA LEU A 135 7.58 12.88 13.61
C LEU A 135 8.49 12.81 14.84
N LEU A 136 9.60 12.09 14.78
CA LEU A 136 10.60 11.99 15.87
C LEU A 136 11.28 13.32 16.23
N THR A 137 11.33 14.27 15.29
CA THR A 137 11.95 15.59 15.50
C THR A 137 10.96 16.67 15.90
N THR A 138 9.66 16.46 15.63
CA THR A 138 8.59 17.43 15.92
C THR A 138 8.38 17.62 17.43
N ASN A 139 8.66 16.60 18.26
CA ASN A 139 8.55 16.67 19.72
C ASN A 139 9.80 17.18 20.47
N LYS A 140 10.82 17.68 19.76
CA LYS A 140 12.08 18.18 20.37
C LYS A 140 12.14 19.70 20.57
N LEU A 141 11.00 20.41 20.57
CA LEU A 141 10.92 21.87 20.75
C LEU A 141 10.21 22.25 22.04
#